data_AF-A0A958M926-F1
#
_entry.id   AF-A0A958M926-F1
#
_cell.length_a   1.000
_cell.length_b   1.000
_cell.length_c   1.000
_cell.angle_alpha   90.00
_cell.angle_beta   90.00
_cell.angle_gamma   90.00
#
_symmetry.space_group_name_H-M   'P 1'
#
loop_
_entity.id
_entity.type
_entity.pdbx_description
1 polymer ?
#
loop_
_entity_poly.entity_id
_entity_poly.type
_entity_poly.pdbx_seq_one_letter_code
_entity_poly.pdbx_strand_id
1 'polypeptide(L)'
;YDVRPFYATGAKALVGSATLSYRQHIAEKSLYIVNYSLQGTTFHYADNLSYSTITPAVYFGFRPSDFRSNEKRFVSFRNVNVFRDKTPEIDTDPDYSVFNARYNYIDNNILSYRSWFADVQVAEHFSKLAVTAEYRKLFRNNRQLNLRLFAGKFIHNTTGSDFFSFALDRPTDYLFDYNYLGRSEDSGLYSQQIIIAEGGFKSKLGNAFANDWMLTGNASINLWRWIELYGDAGLVRNSGADPQFVYDSGIRLNLVTDYFELYLPLYSNNGWEISQPAYNRKIRFIITLSPRTLTGLFTRKWF
;
A
#
# COMPACT_ATOMS: atom_id res chain seq x y z
N TYR A 1 -24.74 7.92 1.12
CA TYR A 1 -23.71 8.89 0.71
C TYR A 1 -22.85 9.18 1.94
N ASP A 2 -21.63 9.64 1.75
CA ASP A 2 -20.71 10.07 2.81
C ASP A 2 -19.98 11.33 2.33
N VAL A 3 -19.87 12.35 3.17
CA VAL A 3 -19.20 13.62 2.84
C VAL A 3 -18.29 13.99 4.01
N ARG A 4 -17.03 14.26 3.70
CA ARG A 4 -15.98 14.53 4.68
C ARG A 4 -15.24 15.81 4.29
N PRO A 5 -15.74 16.98 4.71
CA PRO A 5 -15.06 18.24 4.48
C PRO A 5 -13.91 18.40 5.48
N PHE A 6 -12.84 19.04 5.04
CA PHE A 6 -11.69 19.42 5.86
C PHE A 6 -11.26 20.84 5.48
N TYR A 7 -10.62 21.53 6.41
CA TYR A 7 -10.03 22.84 6.15
C TYR A 7 -8.51 22.74 6.24
N ALA A 8 -7.83 22.94 5.11
CA ALA A 8 -6.38 22.92 5.04
C ALA A 8 -5.85 24.28 5.53
N THR A 9 -5.50 24.38 6.81
CA THR A 9 -5.09 25.64 7.46
C THR A 9 -3.86 26.28 6.81
N GLY A 10 -2.89 25.48 6.34
CA GLY A 10 -1.70 25.97 5.64
C GLY A 10 -2.02 26.64 4.31
N ALA A 11 -2.87 26.01 3.49
CA ALA A 11 -3.30 26.52 2.18
C ALA A 11 -4.51 27.46 2.24
N LYS A 12 -5.15 27.59 3.42
CA LYS A 12 -6.41 28.31 3.65
C LYS A 12 -7.54 27.88 2.70
N ALA A 13 -7.58 26.61 2.33
CA ALA A 13 -8.50 26.04 1.36
C ALA A 13 -9.44 25.00 1.98
N LEU A 14 -10.67 24.90 1.45
CA LEU A 14 -11.58 23.81 1.75
C LEU A 14 -11.22 22.61 0.88
N VAL A 15 -10.99 21.46 1.51
CA VAL A 15 -10.61 20.20 0.85
C VAL A 15 -11.51 19.08 1.38
N GLY A 16 -11.46 17.89 0.78
CA GLY A 16 -12.18 16.74 1.32
C GLY A 16 -12.59 15.72 0.30
N SER A 17 -13.58 14.92 0.69
CA SER A 17 -14.08 13.82 -0.12
C SER A 17 -15.59 13.67 -0.02
N ALA A 18 -16.21 13.27 -1.12
CA ALA A 18 -17.60 12.85 -1.18
C ALA A 18 -17.71 11.46 -1.83
N THR A 19 -18.64 10.64 -1.37
CA THR A 19 -18.89 9.30 -1.93
C THR A 19 -20.38 9.04 -2.03
N LEU A 20 -20.83 8.70 -3.23
CA LEU A 20 -22.15 8.14 -3.48
C LEU A 20 -22.00 6.63 -3.68
N SER A 21 -22.87 5.84 -3.05
CA SER A 21 -22.84 4.38 -3.18
C SER A 21 -24.24 3.80 -3.20
N TYR A 22 -24.49 2.86 -4.10
CA TYR A 22 -25.70 2.07 -4.16
C TYR A 22 -25.35 0.59 -4.04
N ARG A 23 -25.96 -0.08 -3.05
CA ARG A 23 -25.70 -1.48 -2.73
C ARG A 23 -26.91 -2.32 -3.09
N GLN A 24 -26.74 -3.18 -4.09
CA GLN A 24 -27.73 -4.16 -4.51
C GLN A 24 -27.43 -5.51 -3.86
N HIS A 25 -28.41 -6.05 -3.14
CA HIS A 25 -28.34 -7.41 -2.60
C HIS A 25 -28.99 -8.39 -3.58
N ILE A 26 -28.33 -9.52 -3.81
CA ILE A 26 -28.82 -10.58 -4.71
C ILE A 26 -29.11 -11.81 -3.85
N ALA A 27 -30.37 -12.24 -3.87
CA ALA A 27 -30.83 -13.44 -3.16
C ALA A 27 -30.39 -14.71 -3.91
N GLU A 28 -30.14 -15.78 -3.15
CA GLU A 28 -30.05 -17.16 -3.65
C GLU A 28 -28.98 -17.44 -4.73
N LYS A 29 -27.99 -16.55 -4.89
CA LYS A 29 -26.84 -16.73 -5.78
C LYS A 29 -25.51 -16.62 -5.02
N SER A 30 -24.46 -17.20 -5.60
CA SER A 30 -23.08 -17.07 -5.10
C SER A 30 -22.63 -15.60 -5.08
N LEU A 31 -22.89 -14.85 -6.16
CA LEU A 31 -22.83 -13.39 -6.16
C LEU A 31 -23.97 -12.87 -5.29
N TYR A 32 -23.64 -12.24 -4.17
CA TYR A 32 -24.66 -11.79 -3.21
C TYR A 32 -24.79 -10.29 -3.07
N ILE A 33 -23.79 -9.56 -3.54
CA ILE A 33 -23.73 -8.11 -3.41
C ILE A 33 -23.04 -7.51 -4.62
N VAL A 34 -23.67 -6.47 -5.15
CA VAL A 34 -23.06 -5.56 -6.13
C VAL A 34 -23.13 -4.16 -5.52
N ASN A 35 -21.99 -3.48 -5.43
CA ASN A 35 -21.91 -2.13 -4.91
C ASN A 35 -21.37 -1.21 -6.00
N TYR A 36 -22.20 -0.28 -6.43
CA TYR A 36 -21.84 0.79 -7.35
C TYR A 36 -21.42 1.99 -6.52
N SER A 37 -20.32 2.65 -6.86
CA SER A 37 -19.89 3.85 -6.16
C SER A 37 -19.27 4.88 -7.09
N LEU A 38 -19.44 6.14 -6.73
CA LEU A 38 -18.75 7.28 -7.32
C LEU A 38 -18.11 8.06 -6.18
N GLN A 39 -16.79 8.17 -6.19
CA GLN A 39 -16.02 8.91 -5.21
C GLN A 39 -15.36 10.12 -5.86
N GLY A 40 -15.50 11.28 -5.22
CA GLY A 40 -14.77 12.50 -5.53
C GLY A 40 -13.86 12.87 -4.37
N THR A 41 -12.61 13.22 -4.64
CA THR A 41 -11.69 13.75 -3.63
C THR A 41 -10.96 14.98 -4.14
N THR A 42 -10.59 15.89 -3.24
CA THR A 42 -9.73 17.04 -3.53
C THR A 42 -8.85 17.30 -2.31
N PHE A 43 -7.53 17.28 -2.47
CA PHE A 43 -6.55 17.54 -1.41
C PHE A 43 -5.26 18.14 -2.00
N HIS A 44 -4.31 18.50 -1.13
CA HIS A 44 -2.98 18.92 -1.53
C HIS A 44 -2.00 17.75 -1.49
N TYR A 45 -1.08 17.70 -2.45
CA TYR A 45 -0.01 16.70 -2.48
C TYR A 45 1.38 17.28 -2.23
N ALA A 46 1.56 18.57 -2.52
CA ALA A 46 2.73 19.37 -2.16
C ALA A 46 2.30 20.80 -1.82
N ASP A 47 3.25 21.63 -1.40
CA ASP A 47 2.99 23.03 -1.04
C ASP A 47 2.35 23.79 -2.20
N ASN A 48 1.13 24.29 -1.96
CA ASN A 48 0.29 24.98 -2.93
C ASN A 48 -0.06 24.17 -4.21
N LEU A 49 0.16 22.85 -4.21
CA LEU A 49 -0.21 21.97 -5.33
C LEU A 49 -1.33 21.01 -4.91
N SER A 50 -2.40 21.03 -5.67
CA SER A 50 -3.63 20.30 -5.41
C SER A 50 -3.84 19.19 -6.42
N TYR A 51 -4.58 18.17 -5.99
CA TYR A 51 -5.13 17.16 -6.87
C TYR A 51 -6.61 16.99 -6.56
N SER A 52 -7.35 16.54 -7.57
CA SER A 52 -8.71 16.04 -7.45
C SER A 52 -8.81 14.70 -8.14
N THR A 53 -9.62 13.80 -7.60
CA THR A 53 -9.93 12.52 -8.25
C THR A 53 -11.42 12.32 -8.41
N ILE A 54 -11.80 11.67 -9.51
CA ILE A 54 -13.14 11.14 -9.73
C ILE A 54 -13.03 9.65 -10.05
N THR A 55 -13.57 8.83 -9.16
CA THR A 55 -13.43 7.37 -9.20
C THR A 55 -14.79 6.69 -9.24
N PRO A 56 -15.37 6.45 -10.44
CA PRO A 56 -16.43 5.47 -10.60
C PRO A 56 -15.88 4.06 -10.34
N ALA A 57 -16.65 3.25 -9.62
CA ALA A 57 -16.30 1.88 -9.29
C ALA A 57 -17.52 0.97 -9.16
N VAL A 58 -17.31 -0.31 -9.45
CA VAL A 58 -18.24 -1.40 -9.17
C VAL A 58 -17.52 -2.52 -8.44
N TYR A 59 -18.14 -3.04 -7.39
CA TYR A 59 -17.63 -4.10 -6.55
C TYR A 59 -18.61 -5.26 -6.53
N PHE A 60 -18.11 -6.48 -6.68
CA PHE A 60 -18.85 -7.73 -6.64
C PHE A 60 -18.34 -8.59 -5.49
N GLY A 61 -19.24 -9.01 -4.60
CA GLY A 61 -18.91 -9.91 -3.49
C GLY A 61 -19.56 -11.28 -3.67
N PHE A 62 -18.76 -12.33 -3.44
CA PHE A 62 -19.19 -13.72 -3.59
C PHE A 62 -19.21 -14.44 -2.24
N ARG A 63 -20.25 -15.23 -1.98
CA ARG A 63 -20.34 -16.07 -0.76
C ARG A 63 -19.60 -17.39 -0.95
N PRO A 64 -18.90 -17.89 0.09
CA PRO A 64 -18.44 -19.27 0.10
C PRO A 64 -19.62 -20.25 0.17
N SER A 65 -19.39 -21.51 -0.19
CA SER A 65 -20.39 -22.59 -0.08
C SER A 65 -20.65 -22.97 1.38
N ASP A 66 -19.62 -22.99 2.24
CA ASP A 66 -19.79 -23.13 3.70
C ASP A 66 -19.90 -21.74 4.36
N PHE A 67 -21.07 -21.43 4.91
CA PHE A 67 -21.33 -20.16 5.60
C PHE A 67 -20.57 -19.99 6.92
N ARG A 68 -19.97 -21.04 7.46
CA ARG A 68 -19.07 -20.95 8.63
C ARG A 68 -17.64 -20.60 8.24
N SER A 69 -17.32 -20.67 6.95
CA SER A 69 -16.01 -20.30 6.45
C SER A 69 -15.75 -18.80 6.62
N ASN A 70 -14.52 -18.45 6.98
CA ASN A 70 -14.07 -17.06 7.03
C ASN A 70 -13.61 -16.54 5.65
N GLU A 71 -13.81 -17.34 4.59
CA GLU A 71 -13.48 -16.99 3.22
C GLU A 71 -14.32 -15.84 2.68
N LYS A 72 -13.64 -14.90 2.03
CA LYS A 72 -14.23 -13.77 1.32
C LYS A 72 -13.57 -13.65 -0.04
N ARG A 73 -14.39 -13.46 -1.07
CA ARG A 73 -13.96 -13.30 -2.45
C ARG A 73 -14.65 -12.09 -3.05
N PHE A 74 -13.88 -11.23 -3.70
CA PHE A 74 -14.44 -10.05 -4.32
C PHE A 74 -13.66 -9.60 -5.54
N VAL A 75 -14.40 -9.09 -6.52
CA VAL A 75 -13.87 -8.46 -7.72
C VAL A 75 -14.29 -7.00 -7.68
N SER A 76 -13.34 -6.10 -7.93
CA SER A 76 -13.63 -4.67 -8.10
C SER A 76 -13.08 -4.17 -9.41
N PHE A 77 -13.86 -3.33 -10.07
CA PHE A 77 -13.41 -2.53 -11.21
C PHE A 77 -13.58 -1.08 -10.83
N ARG A 78 -12.55 -0.28 -11.03
CA ARG A 78 -12.60 1.17 -10.85
C ARG A 78 -11.80 1.85 -11.94
N ASN A 79 -12.14 3.10 -12.19
CA ASN A 79 -11.35 3.95 -13.05
C ASN A 79 -11.03 5.21 -12.26
N VAL A 80 -9.75 5.43 -11.96
CA VAL A 80 -9.28 6.58 -11.17
C VAL A 80 -8.88 7.66 -12.14
N ASN A 81 -9.69 8.72 -12.23
CA ASN A 81 -9.37 9.90 -13.01
C ASN A 81 -8.73 10.91 -12.08
N VAL A 82 -7.49 11.31 -12.39
CA VAL A 82 -6.70 12.24 -11.60
C VAL A 82 -6.58 13.55 -12.37
N PHE A 83 -6.87 14.65 -11.68
CA PHE A 83 -6.67 16.01 -12.15
C PHE A 83 -5.74 16.70 -11.16
N ARG A 84 -4.57 17.18 -11.56
CA ARG A 84 -3.63 17.78 -10.60
C ARG A 84 -2.87 18.96 -11.17
N ASP A 85 -2.40 19.82 -10.28
CA ASP A 85 -1.51 20.91 -10.67
C ASP A 85 -0.17 20.34 -11.20
N LYS A 86 0.40 20.97 -12.21
CA LYS A 86 1.68 20.52 -12.81
C LYS A 86 2.84 20.88 -11.90
N THR A 87 3.70 19.90 -11.60
CA THR A 87 4.98 20.13 -10.91
C THR A 87 6.07 20.41 -11.95
N PRO A 88 7.01 21.36 -11.71
CA PRO A 88 8.14 21.60 -12.61
C PRO A 88 9.05 20.37 -12.82
N GLU A 89 9.05 19.44 -11.86
CA GLU A 89 10.00 18.33 -11.76
C GLU A 89 9.53 17.02 -12.42
N ILE A 90 8.25 16.91 -12.75
CA ILE A 90 7.67 15.68 -13.32
C ILE A 90 7.13 15.99 -14.72
N ASP A 91 7.81 15.48 -15.75
CA ASP A 91 7.40 15.58 -17.15
C ASP A 91 6.37 14.50 -17.52
N THR A 92 5.30 14.40 -16.72
CA THR A 92 4.11 13.62 -17.06
C THR A 92 2.97 14.60 -17.25
N ASP A 93 2.03 14.30 -18.14
CA ASP A 93 0.77 15.02 -18.19
C ASP A 93 0.20 15.09 -16.76
N PRO A 94 -0.15 16.29 -16.25
CA PRO A 94 -0.76 16.41 -14.94
C PRO A 94 -1.94 15.45 -14.79
N ASP A 95 -2.77 15.36 -15.83
CA ASP A 95 -4.03 14.64 -15.77
C ASP A 95 -3.90 13.27 -16.42
N TYR A 96 -4.46 12.26 -15.78
CA TYR A 96 -4.41 10.90 -16.29
C TYR A 96 -5.55 10.05 -15.73
N SER A 97 -5.82 8.93 -16.40
CA SER A 97 -6.81 7.95 -15.98
C SER A 97 -6.19 6.58 -15.89
N VAL A 98 -6.42 5.89 -14.78
CA VAL A 98 -5.99 4.51 -14.57
C VAL A 98 -7.21 3.62 -14.34
N PHE A 99 -7.49 2.73 -15.29
CA PHE A 99 -8.41 1.63 -15.06
C PHE A 99 -7.73 0.56 -14.20
N ASN A 100 -8.42 0.10 -13.15
CA ASN A 100 -7.93 -0.95 -12.25
C ASN A 100 -9.01 -2.02 -12.05
N ALA A 101 -8.66 -3.25 -12.40
CA ALA A 101 -9.41 -4.45 -12.06
C ALA A 101 -8.66 -5.23 -11.00
N ARG A 102 -9.33 -5.57 -9.90
CA ARG A 102 -8.73 -6.31 -8.78
C ARG A 102 -9.61 -7.48 -8.37
N TYR A 103 -9.03 -8.67 -8.29
CA TYR A 103 -9.62 -9.81 -7.59
C TYR A 103 -8.93 -9.98 -6.25
N ASN A 104 -9.70 -10.25 -5.20
CA ASN A 104 -9.18 -10.50 -3.86
C ASN A 104 -9.78 -11.78 -3.29
N TYR A 105 -8.94 -12.54 -2.60
CA TYR A 105 -9.32 -13.66 -1.76
C TYR A 105 -8.75 -13.44 -0.36
N ILE A 106 -9.57 -13.66 0.66
CA ILE A 106 -9.16 -13.59 2.06
C ILE A 106 -9.76 -14.78 2.79
N ASP A 107 -8.96 -15.50 3.55
CA ASP A 107 -9.38 -16.50 4.53
C ASP A 107 -8.75 -16.15 5.89
N ASN A 108 -9.58 -15.60 6.78
CA ASN A 108 -9.13 -15.01 8.03
C ASN A 108 -9.45 -15.90 9.24
N ASN A 109 -8.66 -16.96 9.45
CA ASN A 109 -8.76 -17.77 10.66
C ASN A 109 -7.77 -17.31 11.73
N ILE A 110 -8.10 -17.59 13.00
CA ILE A 110 -7.30 -17.16 14.17
C ILE A 110 -5.88 -17.75 14.12
N LEU A 111 -5.75 -19.04 13.79
CA LEU A 111 -4.46 -19.73 13.77
C LEU A 111 -3.70 -19.54 12.45
N SER A 112 -4.43 -19.31 11.35
CA SER A 112 -3.84 -19.11 10.04
C SER A 112 -4.65 -18.12 9.21
N TYR A 113 -3.97 -17.10 8.73
CA TYR A 113 -4.51 -16.13 7.79
C TYR A 113 -3.87 -16.36 6.43
N ARG A 114 -4.70 -16.32 5.38
CA ARG A 114 -4.28 -16.37 3.99
C ARG A 114 -5.00 -15.26 3.26
N SER A 115 -4.28 -14.46 2.50
CA SER A 115 -4.90 -13.56 1.55
C SER A 115 -4.06 -13.47 0.30
N TRP A 116 -4.72 -13.16 -0.80
CA TRP A 116 -4.01 -12.72 -1.98
C TRP A 116 -4.93 -11.85 -2.82
N PHE A 117 -4.34 -10.97 -3.60
CA PHE A 117 -5.05 -10.22 -4.60
C PHE A 117 -4.23 -10.15 -5.88
N ALA A 118 -4.93 -10.07 -7.00
CA ALA A 118 -4.36 -9.83 -8.31
C ALA A 118 -4.94 -8.53 -8.86
N ASP A 119 -4.06 -7.68 -9.38
CA ASP A 119 -4.37 -6.41 -9.99
C ASP A 119 -4.00 -6.41 -11.46
N VAL A 120 -4.87 -5.81 -12.25
CA VAL A 120 -4.57 -5.33 -13.60
C VAL A 120 -4.80 -3.84 -13.60
N GLN A 121 -3.81 -3.09 -14.08
CA GLN A 121 -3.90 -1.65 -14.27
C GLN A 121 -3.59 -1.31 -15.72
N VAL A 122 -4.41 -0.44 -16.30
CA VAL A 122 -4.28 0.03 -17.68
C VAL A 122 -4.47 1.55 -17.69
N ALA A 123 -3.52 2.24 -18.31
CA ALA A 123 -3.53 3.67 -18.57
C ALA A 123 -3.01 3.91 -20.00
N GLU A 124 -2.92 5.18 -20.42
CA GLU A 124 -2.51 5.54 -21.78
C GLU A 124 -1.11 5.03 -22.16
N HIS A 125 -0.13 5.18 -21.25
CA HIS A 125 1.28 4.84 -21.52
C HIS A 125 1.77 3.56 -20.83
N PHE A 126 0.91 2.87 -20.08
CA PHE A 126 1.31 1.61 -19.46
C PHE A 126 0.13 0.66 -19.23
N SER A 127 0.47 -0.63 -19.19
CA SER A 127 -0.37 -1.65 -18.60
C SER A 127 0.49 -2.59 -17.77
N LYS A 128 0.01 -2.94 -16.59
CA LYS A 128 0.75 -3.79 -15.66
C LYS A 128 -0.17 -4.72 -14.90
N LEU A 129 0.37 -5.87 -14.54
CA LEU A 129 -0.26 -6.86 -13.67
C LEU A 129 0.55 -7.03 -12.40
N ALA A 130 -0.11 -7.28 -11.29
CA ALA A 130 0.54 -7.57 -10.03
C ALA A 130 -0.24 -8.60 -9.22
N VAL A 131 0.46 -9.38 -8.42
CA VAL A 131 -0.10 -10.30 -7.44
C VAL A 131 0.61 -10.09 -6.13
N THR A 132 -0.17 -9.92 -5.06
CA THR A 132 0.35 -9.97 -3.68
C THR A 132 -0.31 -11.14 -2.96
N ALA A 133 0.48 -11.94 -2.26
CA ALA A 133 -0.01 -13.02 -1.41
C ALA A 133 0.57 -12.88 -0.01
N GLU A 134 -0.24 -13.12 1.01
CA GLU A 134 0.14 -13.05 2.41
C GLU A 134 -0.29 -14.33 3.13
N TYR A 135 0.60 -14.79 4.00
CA TYR A 135 0.35 -15.91 4.88
C TYR A 135 0.82 -15.57 6.28
N ARG A 136 -0.04 -15.79 7.27
CA ARG A 136 0.32 -15.67 8.67
C ARG A 136 -0.08 -16.92 9.42
N LYS A 137 0.81 -17.41 10.29
CA LYS A 137 0.55 -18.56 11.16
C LYS A 137 0.92 -18.25 12.60
N LEU A 138 -0.04 -18.47 13.51
CA LEU A 138 0.16 -18.41 14.95
C LEU A 138 0.42 -19.82 15.49
N PHE A 139 1.58 -20.01 16.11
CA PHE A 139 1.99 -21.26 16.74
C PHE A 139 1.55 -21.31 18.21
N ARG A 140 1.51 -22.52 18.78
CA ARG A 140 1.08 -22.74 20.18
C ARG A 140 1.94 -22.03 21.22
N ASN A 141 3.19 -21.73 20.89
CA ASN A 141 4.12 -20.96 21.73
C ASN A 141 3.97 -19.43 21.57
N ASN A 142 2.84 -18.95 21.02
CA ASN A 142 2.59 -17.54 20.69
C ASN A 142 3.61 -16.90 19.73
N ARG A 143 4.36 -17.72 18.98
CA ARG A 143 5.13 -17.25 17.83
C ARG A 143 4.19 -17.06 16.64
N GLN A 144 4.37 -15.99 15.90
CA GLN A 144 3.65 -15.63 14.71
C GLN A 144 4.66 -15.49 13.58
N LEU A 145 4.52 -16.32 12.56
CA LEU A 145 5.24 -16.18 11.31
C LEU A 145 4.36 -15.40 10.33
N ASN A 146 4.90 -14.35 9.73
CA ASN A 146 4.29 -13.59 8.65
C ASN A 146 5.14 -13.77 7.40
N LEU A 147 4.50 -14.10 6.28
CA LEU A 147 5.11 -14.20 4.97
C LEU A 147 4.29 -13.36 4.01
N ARG A 148 4.96 -12.61 3.14
CA ARG A 148 4.37 -11.87 2.04
C ARG A 148 5.18 -12.10 0.79
N LEU A 149 4.50 -12.27 -0.33
CA LEU A 149 5.09 -12.38 -1.66
C LEU A 149 4.42 -11.34 -2.56
N PHE A 150 5.22 -10.65 -3.35
CA PHE A 150 4.76 -9.72 -4.38
C PHE A 150 5.42 -10.05 -5.71
N ALA A 151 4.63 -10.09 -6.78
CA ALA A 151 5.12 -10.22 -8.14
C ALA A 151 4.38 -9.23 -9.04
N GLY A 152 5.10 -8.34 -9.70
CA GLY A 152 4.57 -7.34 -10.61
C GLY A 152 5.28 -7.39 -11.96
N LYS A 153 4.55 -7.16 -13.05
CA LYS A 153 5.12 -7.06 -14.39
C LYS A 153 4.35 -6.03 -15.24
N PHE A 154 5.09 -5.15 -15.91
CA PHE A 154 4.59 -4.35 -17.00
C PHE A 154 4.42 -5.22 -18.24
N ILE A 155 3.22 -5.19 -18.81
CA ILE A 155 2.93 -5.78 -20.12
C ILE A 155 3.30 -4.80 -21.23
N HIS A 156 3.04 -3.52 -20.97
CA HIS A 156 3.42 -2.42 -21.82
C HIS A 156 3.86 -1.25 -20.94
N ASN A 157 4.96 -0.59 -21.29
CA ASN A 157 5.40 0.61 -20.61
C ASN A 157 6.16 1.52 -21.59
N THR A 158 5.65 2.71 -21.83
CA THR A 158 6.29 3.77 -22.64
C THR A 158 6.54 5.05 -21.83
N THR A 159 6.37 4.99 -20.51
CA THR A 159 6.58 6.16 -19.64
C THR A 159 8.06 6.52 -19.55
N GLY A 160 8.38 7.81 -19.65
CA GLY A 160 9.76 8.31 -19.51
C GLY A 160 10.26 8.46 -18.07
N SER A 161 9.45 8.13 -17.07
CA SER A 161 9.75 8.32 -15.64
C SER A 161 9.31 7.13 -14.78
N ASP A 162 9.80 7.07 -13.54
CA ASP A 162 9.41 6.04 -12.56
C ASP A 162 8.10 6.34 -11.82
N PHE A 163 7.36 7.38 -12.22
CA PHE A 163 6.14 7.80 -11.54
C PHE A 163 5.09 6.68 -11.44
N PHE A 164 5.02 5.82 -12.45
CA PHE A 164 4.11 4.66 -12.49
C PHE A 164 4.80 3.32 -12.19
N SER A 165 6.11 3.31 -11.98
CA SER A 165 6.91 2.11 -11.70
C SER A 165 6.47 1.42 -10.41
N PHE A 166 6.77 0.12 -10.29
CA PHE A 166 6.66 -0.55 -9.00
C PHE A 166 7.75 -0.05 -8.07
N ALA A 167 7.43 0.20 -6.81
CA ALA A 167 8.37 0.64 -5.79
C ALA A 167 8.77 -0.50 -4.86
N LEU A 168 10.03 -0.46 -4.45
CA LEU A 168 10.64 -1.43 -3.56
C LEU A 168 10.27 -1.13 -2.11
N ASP A 169 10.43 0.12 -1.66
CA ASP A 169 10.23 0.53 -0.26
C ASP A 169 9.15 1.61 -0.08
N ARG A 170 8.97 2.53 -1.04
CA ARG A 170 7.98 3.62 -0.96
C ARG A 170 7.29 3.85 -2.32
N PRO A 171 6.04 3.40 -2.49
CA PRO A 171 5.25 3.72 -3.68
C PRO A 171 5.05 5.22 -3.89
N THR A 172 5.06 5.65 -5.15
CA THR A 172 4.85 7.04 -5.60
C THR A 172 3.43 7.57 -5.38
N ASP A 173 2.48 6.68 -5.06
CA ASP A 173 1.07 7.02 -4.80
C ASP A 173 0.35 7.70 -5.97
N TYR A 174 0.66 7.31 -7.21
CA TYR A 174 0.00 7.83 -8.41
C TYR A 174 -1.53 7.54 -8.47
N LEU A 175 -2.08 6.70 -7.61
CA LEU A 175 -3.54 6.53 -7.50
C LEU A 175 -4.16 7.38 -6.39
N PHE A 176 -3.35 8.08 -5.59
CA PHE A 176 -3.75 8.81 -4.39
C PHE A 176 -4.52 7.94 -3.37
N ASP A 177 -4.19 6.65 -3.30
CA ASP A 177 -4.83 5.66 -2.43
C ASP A 177 -4.17 5.60 -1.04
N TYR A 178 -2.93 6.07 -0.93
CA TYR A 178 -2.14 5.95 0.29
C TYR A 178 -2.25 7.18 1.19
N ASN A 179 -2.27 6.93 2.50
CA ASN A 179 -2.38 7.98 3.53
C ASN A 179 -0.99 8.45 4.00
N TYR A 180 -0.17 8.94 3.08
CA TYR A 180 1.09 9.57 3.44
C TYR A 180 0.86 10.91 4.15
N LEU A 181 1.61 11.17 5.21
CA LEU A 181 1.64 12.45 5.92
C LEU A 181 2.33 13.53 5.08
N GLY A 182 3.44 13.17 4.44
CA GLY A 182 4.11 14.00 3.44
C GLY A 182 4.25 13.19 2.16
N ARG A 183 3.35 13.38 1.20
CA ARG A 183 3.31 12.63 -0.08
C ARG A 183 4.55 12.93 -0.92
N SER A 184 4.91 14.21 -1.03
CA SER A 184 6.05 14.73 -1.79
C SER A 184 7.31 15.01 -0.94
N GLU A 185 7.38 14.48 0.28
CA GLU A 185 8.52 14.71 1.18
C GLU A 185 9.65 13.70 0.95
N ASP A 186 10.78 14.19 0.44
CA ASP A 186 11.97 13.37 0.16
C ASP A 186 12.98 13.37 1.31
N SER A 187 12.81 14.29 2.26
CA SER A 187 13.70 14.44 3.42
C SER A 187 12.93 14.64 4.73
N GLY A 188 13.65 14.74 5.85
CA GLY A 188 13.04 14.90 7.17
C GLY A 188 12.23 13.69 7.64
N LEU A 189 11.41 13.91 8.66
CA LEU A 189 10.65 12.85 9.34
C LEU A 189 9.60 12.22 8.43
N TYR A 190 8.87 13.00 7.63
CA TYR A 190 7.78 12.48 6.80
C TYR A 190 8.27 11.54 5.67
N SER A 191 9.49 11.74 5.17
CA SER A 191 10.14 10.83 4.22
C SER A 191 10.47 9.44 4.80
N GLN A 192 10.40 9.28 6.12
CA GLN A 192 10.65 8.02 6.80
C GLN A 192 9.39 7.17 6.94
N GLN A 193 8.22 7.75 6.70
CA GLN A 193 6.98 6.99 6.68
C GLN A 193 7.06 5.92 5.59
N ILE A 194 6.60 4.72 5.93
CA ILE A 194 6.47 3.62 5.00
C ILE A 194 5.02 3.12 4.97
N ILE A 195 4.61 2.61 3.82
CA ILE A 195 3.38 1.84 3.66
C ILE A 195 3.78 0.53 2.99
N ILE A 196 3.44 -0.60 3.61
CA ILE A 196 3.80 -1.91 3.10
C ILE A 196 2.92 -2.22 1.89
N ALA A 197 3.45 -1.97 0.71
CA ALA A 197 2.85 -2.26 -0.58
C ALA A 197 3.95 -2.59 -1.59
N GLU A 198 3.58 -3.19 -2.72
CA GLU A 198 4.50 -3.57 -3.80
C GLU A 198 5.72 -4.34 -3.26
N GLY A 199 6.95 -3.84 -3.42
CA GLY A 199 8.15 -4.53 -2.94
C GLY A 199 8.19 -4.73 -1.42
N GLY A 200 7.62 -3.80 -0.66
CA GLY A 200 7.48 -3.88 0.79
C GLY A 200 8.78 -3.88 1.59
N PHE A 201 9.91 -3.42 1.04
CA PHE A 201 11.21 -3.30 1.72
C PHE A 201 11.22 -2.15 2.72
N LYS A 202 12.05 -2.24 3.76
CA LYS A 202 12.09 -1.23 4.84
C LYS A 202 13.32 -0.33 4.70
N SER A 203 14.34 -0.80 3.99
CA SER A 203 15.57 -0.06 3.74
C SER A 203 15.41 0.82 2.51
N LYS A 204 15.99 2.03 2.55
CA LYS A 204 16.11 2.91 1.38
C LYS A 204 17.28 2.41 0.53
N LEU A 205 16.98 1.78 -0.60
CA LEU A 205 17.99 1.26 -1.52
C LEU A 205 18.08 2.15 -2.77
N GLY A 206 19.25 2.19 -3.43
CA GLY A 206 19.48 3.06 -4.58
C GLY A 206 18.55 2.80 -5.77
N ASN A 207 18.25 1.52 -6.05
CA ASN A 207 17.30 1.13 -7.10
C ASN A 207 15.97 0.74 -6.48
N ALA A 208 15.22 1.77 -6.06
CA ALA A 208 13.94 1.62 -5.40
C ALA A 208 12.76 1.40 -6.37
N PHE A 209 12.96 1.45 -7.69
CA PHE A 209 11.89 1.31 -8.67
C PHE A 209 12.17 0.22 -9.72
N ALA A 210 11.09 -0.42 -10.18
CA ALA A 210 11.07 -1.35 -11.31
C ALA A 210 10.03 -0.93 -12.35
N ASN A 211 10.49 -0.62 -13.56
CA ASN A 211 9.64 -0.25 -14.70
C ASN A 211 9.37 -1.42 -15.68
N ASP A 212 9.89 -2.61 -15.41
CA ASP A 212 9.63 -3.86 -16.15
C ASP A 212 8.96 -4.91 -15.23
N TRP A 213 9.71 -5.52 -14.30
CA TRP A 213 9.12 -6.45 -13.35
C TRP A 213 9.83 -6.46 -12.00
N MET A 214 9.10 -6.89 -10.97
CA MET A 214 9.59 -7.00 -9.61
C MET A 214 9.05 -8.28 -8.96
N LEU A 215 9.90 -9.00 -8.25
CA LEU A 215 9.52 -10.13 -7.42
C LEU A 215 10.13 -9.93 -6.04
N THR A 216 9.32 -9.88 -4.99
CA THR A 216 9.82 -9.76 -3.61
C THR A 216 9.15 -10.76 -2.68
N GLY A 217 9.90 -11.14 -1.66
CA GLY A 217 9.42 -11.89 -0.52
C GLY A 217 9.82 -11.18 0.77
N ASN A 218 8.87 -11.05 1.69
CA ASN A 218 9.07 -10.48 3.01
C ASN A 218 8.69 -11.55 4.04
N ALA A 219 9.52 -11.72 5.07
CA ALA A 219 9.23 -12.60 6.19
C ALA A 219 9.42 -11.86 7.51
N SER A 220 8.55 -12.10 8.49
CA SER A 220 8.80 -11.69 9.86
C SER A 220 8.37 -12.73 10.88
N ILE A 221 9.06 -12.73 12.03
CA ILE A 221 8.75 -13.58 13.17
C ILE A 221 8.90 -12.78 14.46
N ASN A 222 7.93 -12.91 15.36
CA ASN A 222 7.99 -12.23 16.65
C ASN A 222 8.93 -12.94 17.65
N LEU A 223 9.89 -12.20 18.21
CA LEU A 223 10.74 -12.62 19.33
C LEU A 223 10.12 -12.27 20.68
N TRP A 224 9.28 -11.25 20.72
CA TRP A 224 8.48 -10.86 21.88
C TRP A 224 7.14 -10.30 21.39
N ARG A 225 6.20 -10.00 22.30
CA ARG A 225 4.88 -9.42 21.95
C ARG A 225 4.96 -8.18 21.05
N TRP A 226 6.03 -7.40 21.15
CA TRP A 226 6.23 -6.14 20.43
C TRP A 226 7.56 -6.07 19.66
N ILE A 227 8.36 -7.15 19.65
CA ILE A 227 9.64 -7.22 18.91
C ILE A 227 9.53 -8.31 17.86
N GLU A 228 9.74 -7.96 16.61
CA GLU A 228 9.84 -8.91 15.49
C GLU A 228 11.17 -8.76 14.77
N LEU A 229 11.70 -9.89 14.30
CA LEU A 229 12.74 -9.88 13.28
C LEU A 229 12.07 -9.95 11.92
N TYR A 230 12.58 -9.20 10.96
CA TYR A 230 12.16 -9.28 9.57
C TYR A 230 13.35 -9.47 8.64
N GLY A 231 13.08 -10.06 7.50
CA GLY A 231 14.02 -10.20 6.38
C GLY A 231 13.25 -10.15 5.07
N ASP A 232 13.78 -9.37 4.14
CA ASP A 232 13.22 -9.15 2.81
C ASP A 232 14.25 -9.55 1.75
N ALA A 233 13.79 -10.15 0.66
CA ALA A 233 14.61 -10.49 -0.50
C ALA A 233 13.80 -10.26 -1.78
N GLY A 234 14.47 -9.87 -2.86
CA GLY A 234 13.78 -9.55 -4.09
C GLY A 234 14.67 -9.42 -5.30
N LEU A 235 14.03 -9.41 -6.45
CA LEU A 235 14.61 -9.17 -7.76
C LEU A 235 13.87 -7.99 -8.40
N VAL A 236 14.63 -7.01 -8.87
CA VAL A 236 14.14 -5.77 -9.47
C VAL A 236 14.71 -5.69 -10.88
N ARG A 237 13.85 -5.55 -11.89
CA ARG A 237 14.25 -5.39 -13.28
C ARG A 237 13.75 -4.06 -13.82
N ASN A 238 14.66 -3.32 -14.45
CA ASN A 238 14.35 -2.17 -15.28
C ASN A 238 14.64 -2.48 -16.75
N SER A 239 13.89 -1.83 -17.64
CA SER A 239 14.08 -1.95 -19.09
C SER A 239 15.53 -1.58 -19.46
N GLY A 240 16.18 -2.43 -20.25
CA GLY A 240 17.57 -2.24 -20.67
C GLY A 240 18.66 -2.56 -19.63
N ALA A 241 18.33 -2.99 -18.40
CA ALA A 241 19.34 -3.25 -17.34
C ALA A 241 19.15 -4.61 -16.66
N ASP A 242 20.22 -5.35 -16.36
CA ASP A 242 20.15 -6.68 -15.74
C ASP A 242 19.33 -6.76 -14.43
N PRO A 243 18.59 -7.87 -14.18
CA PRO A 243 17.82 -8.00 -12.95
C PRO A 243 18.75 -7.91 -11.74
N GLN A 244 18.39 -7.10 -10.77
CA GLN A 244 19.19 -6.86 -9.59
C GLN A 244 18.61 -7.56 -8.38
N PHE A 245 19.47 -8.29 -7.67
CA PHE A 245 19.10 -8.92 -6.40
C PHE A 245 19.26 -7.94 -5.24
N VAL A 246 18.17 -7.77 -4.50
CA VAL A 246 18.07 -6.89 -3.34
C VAL A 246 17.62 -7.66 -2.11
N TYR A 247 18.11 -7.27 -0.95
CA TYR A 247 17.71 -7.84 0.34
C TYR A 247 17.87 -6.81 1.45
N ASP A 248 17.05 -6.97 2.49
CA ASP A 248 17.26 -6.30 3.76
C ASP A 248 16.84 -7.16 4.95
N SER A 249 17.21 -6.73 6.14
CA SER A 249 16.79 -7.36 7.39
C SER A 249 16.86 -6.36 8.53
N GLY A 250 16.04 -6.59 9.55
CA GLY A 250 16.12 -5.80 10.75
C GLY A 250 15.12 -6.15 11.83
N ILE A 251 14.89 -5.19 12.71
CA ILE A 251 13.95 -5.31 13.83
C ILE A 251 12.74 -4.42 13.59
N ARG A 252 11.55 -4.98 13.77
CA ARG A 252 10.29 -4.24 13.83
C ARG A 252 9.84 -4.14 15.29
N LEU A 253 9.54 -2.94 15.74
CA LEU A 253 8.95 -2.67 17.04
C LEU A 253 7.48 -2.33 16.85
N ASN A 254 6.61 -3.20 17.34
CA ASN A 254 5.17 -3.01 17.33
C ASN A 254 4.73 -2.36 18.65
N LEU A 255 4.92 -1.04 18.75
CA LEU A 255 4.68 -0.27 19.96
C LEU A 255 3.18 -0.17 20.27
N VAL A 256 2.38 0.09 19.25
CA VAL A 256 0.93 0.03 19.30
C VAL A 256 0.42 -0.75 18.10
N THR A 257 -0.11 -1.93 18.37
CA THR A 257 -0.62 -2.86 17.35
C THR A 257 -1.53 -2.17 16.35
N ASP A 258 -1.16 -2.28 15.08
CA ASP A 258 -1.86 -1.74 13.91
C ASP A 258 -1.97 -0.20 13.87
N TYR A 259 -1.21 0.50 14.72
CA TYR A 259 -1.26 1.96 14.81
C TYR A 259 0.11 2.61 14.65
N PHE A 260 1.09 2.17 15.43
CA PHE A 260 2.43 2.75 15.42
C PHE A 260 3.49 1.66 15.48
N GLU A 261 4.27 1.61 14.41
CA GLU A 261 5.31 0.62 14.22
C GLU A 261 6.60 1.30 13.79
N LEU A 262 7.72 0.82 14.31
CA LEU A 262 9.05 1.27 13.92
C LEU A 262 9.80 0.13 13.27
N TYR A 263 10.51 0.43 12.19
CA TYR A 263 11.45 -0.48 11.55
C TYR A 263 12.85 0.07 11.69
N LEU A 264 13.73 -0.79 12.18
CA LEU A 264 15.14 -0.56 12.42
C LEU A 264 15.92 -1.46 11.46
N PRO A 265 16.25 -1.00 10.24
CA PRO A 265 17.11 -1.75 9.32
C PRO A 265 18.45 -2.05 9.98
N LEU A 266 18.93 -3.29 9.88
CA LEU A 266 20.22 -3.70 10.46
C LEU A 266 21.24 -4.00 9.35
N TYR A 267 20.82 -4.74 8.32
CA TYR A 267 21.68 -5.14 7.22
C TYR A 267 20.90 -5.16 5.90
N SER A 268 21.48 -4.62 4.83
CA SER A 268 20.85 -4.56 3.50
C SER A 268 21.93 -4.63 2.40
N ASN A 269 21.55 -4.43 1.12
CA ASN A 269 22.53 -4.20 0.05
C ASN A 269 23.50 -3.03 0.33
N ASN A 270 23.15 -2.11 1.22
CA ASN A 270 24.03 -1.03 1.66
C ASN A 270 25.08 -1.50 2.69
N GLY A 271 25.08 -2.77 3.11
CA GLY A 271 25.94 -3.33 4.14
C GLY A 271 25.35 -3.21 5.55
N TRP A 272 26.21 -3.06 6.57
CA TRP A 272 25.80 -2.91 7.97
C TRP A 272 25.24 -1.51 8.21
N GLU A 273 23.92 -1.39 8.28
CA GLU A 273 23.20 -0.11 8.27
C GLU A 273 23.46 0.71 9.55
N ILE A 274 23.58 0.03 10.70
CA ILE A 274 23.69 0.63 12.03
C ILE A 274 24.98 1.43 12.21
N SER A 275 26.09 0.97 11.60
CA SER A 275 27.38 1.67 11.70
C SER A 275 27.49 2.86 10.74
N GLN A 276 26.51 3.06 9.86
CA GLN A 276 26.58 4.11 8.86
C GLN A 276 26.19 5.47 9.45
N PRO A 277 26.77 6.57 8.94
CA PRO A 277 26.38 7.91 9.32
C PRO A 277 24.88 8.15 9.14
N ALA A 278 24.29 8.96 10.03
CA ALA A 278 22.88 9.33 10.00
C ALA A 278 21.90 8.14 9.97
N TYR A 279 22.22 7.05 10.69
CA TYR A 279 21.32 5.89 10.85
C TYR A 279 19.90 6.25 11.26
N ASN A 280 19.74 7.29 12.10
CA ASN A 280 18.45 7.82 12.49
C ASN A 280 17.55 8.21 11.30
N ARG A 281 18.13 8.57 10.15
CA ARG A 281 17.41 8.89 8.90
C ARG A 281 16.88 7.65 8.17
N LYS A 282 17.40 6.46 8.50
CA LYS A 282 17.05 5.17 7.88
C LYS A 282 15.95 4.43 8.62
N ILE A 283 15.71 4.78 9.88
CA ILE A 283 14.57 4.29 10.65
C ILE A 283 13.29 4.63 9.89
N ARG A 284 12.38 3.66 9.77
CA ARG A 284 11.07 3.87 9.14
C ARG A 284 9.96 3.73 10.16
N PHE A 285 8.83 4.36 9.88
CA PHE A 285 7.65 4.20 10.72
C PHE A 285 6.38 4.01 9.90
N ILE A 286 5.45 3.26 10.49
CA ILE A 286 4.05 3.21 10.05
C ILE A 286 3.24 3.95 11.12
N ILE A 287 2.41 4.89 10.69
CA ILE A 287 1.42 5.53 11.55
C ILE A 287 0.05 5.52 10.88
N THR A 288 -0.96 5.04 11.60
CA THR A 288 -2.34 4.99 11.10
C THR A 288 -3.22 5.99 11.85
N LEU A 289 -3.43 7.17 11.27
CA LEU A 289 -4.27 8.21 11.86
C LEU A 289 -5.75 7.99 11.51
N SER A 290 -6.39 7.01 12.16
CA SER A 290 -7.85 6.81 12.06
C SER A 290 -8.52 7.17 13.41
N PRO A 291 -9.56 8.03 13.43
CA PRO A 291 -10.28 8.37 14.67
C PRO A 291 -10.86 7.15 15.39
N ARG A 292 -11.28 6.11 14.66
CA ARG A 292 -11.74 4.84 15.25
C ARG A 292 -10.61 4.04 15.89
N THR A 293 -9.41 4.12 15.35
CA THR A 293 -8.21 3.46 15.91
C THR A 293 -7.76 4.19 17.17
N LEU A 294 -7.83 5.53 17.18
CA LEU A 294 -7.50 6.37 18.33
C LEU A 294 -8.46 6.16 19.52
N THR A 295 -9.76 6.00 19.30
CA THR A 295 -10.71 5.67 20.38
C THR A 295 -10.56 4.22 20.87
N GLY A 296 -10.09 3.31 20.01
CA GLY A 296 -9.72 1.93 20.37
C GLY A 296 -8.56 1.82 21.37
N LEU A 297 -7.63 2.79 21.39
CA LEU A 297 -6.52 2.86 22.34
C LEU A 297 -7.00 2.89 23.80
N PHE A 298 -8.08 3.62 24.06
CA PHE A 298 -8.63 3.82 25.39
C PHE A 298 -9.54 2.68 25.86
N THR A 299 -9.85 1.71 25.00
CA THR A 299 -10.87 0.67 25.29
C THR A 299 -10.32 -0.75 25.39
N ARG A 300 -9.09 -1.05 24.94
CA ARG A 300 -8.60 -2.44 24.88
C ARG A 300 -7.21 -2.75 25.43
N LYS A 301 -6.37 -1.77 25.76
CA LYS A 301 -5.00 -2.05 26.22
C LYS A 301 -4.46 -1.18 27.35
N TRP A 302 -5.18 -0.15 27.78
CA TRP A 302 -4.76 0.71 28.89
C TRP A 302 -5.34 0.29 30.25
N PHE A 303 -6.14 -0.78 30.28
CA PHE A 303 -6.53 -1.53 31.49
C PHE A 303 -6.10 -2.99 31.35
#